data_AF-K6UMC7-F1
#
_entry.id   AF-K6UMC7-F1
#
_cell.length_a   1.000
_cell.length_b   1.000
_cell.length_c   1.000
_cell.angle_alpha   90.00
_cell.angle_beta   90.00
_cell.angle_gamma   90.00
#
_symmetry.space_group_name_H-M   'P 1'
#
loop_
_entity.id
_entity.type
_entity.pdbx_description
1 polymer ?
#
loop_
_entity_poly.entity_id
_entity_poly.type
_entity_poly.pdbx_seq_one_letter_code
_entity_poly.pdbx_strand_id
1 'polypeptide(L)'
;MSKTTVVFYNIINDKEEKNSQNVFYIPKPINSITLHDIRNGFPLVGTYHFRFKIIHNNTPAWVDISEESSPIPSLNSCIYAKVNFLSPLRNNC
;
A
#
# COMPACT_ATOMS: atom_id res chain seq x y z
N MET A 1 2.22 -5.66 -23.67
CA MET A 1 2.32 -4.49 -22.78
C MET A 1 2.42 -4.98 -21.35
N SER A 2 3.45 -4.57 -20.61
CA SER A 2 3.55 -4.85 -19.16
C SER A 2 2.37 -4.19 -18.45
N LYS A 3 1.53 -4.99 -17.77
CA LYS A 3 0.44 -4.44 -16.97
C LYS A 3 1.04 -3.82 -15.70
N THR A 4 0.73 -2.55 -15.45
CA THR A 4 1.18 -1.81 -14.27
C THR A 4 0.01 -1.64 -13.32
N THR A 5 0.27 -1.76 -12.02
CA THR A 5 -0.72 -1.52 -10.96
C THR A 5 -0.49 -0.15 -10.33
N VAL A 6 -1.57 0.58 -10.10
CA VAL A 6 -1.58 1.87 -9.41
C VAL A 6 -1.91 1.65 -7.94
N VAL A 7 -1.08 2.20 -7.06
CA VAL A 7 -1.27 2.15 -5.61
C VAL A 7 -1.41 3.56 -5.08
N PHE A 8 -2.59 3.88 -4.55
CA PHE A 8 -2.85 5.12 -3.83
C PHE A 8 -2.54 4.92 -2.34
N TYR A 9 -1.87 5.88 -1.72
CA TYR A 9 -1.56 5.81 -0.30
C TYR A 9 -1.67 7.15 0.43
N ASN A 10 -1.97 7.05 1.73
CA ASN A 10 -1.98 8.18 2.65
C ASN A 10 -1.19 7.82 3.91
N ILE A 11 -0.31 8.71 4.36
CA ILE A 11 0.40 8.54 5.63
C ILE A 11 -0.47 9.09 6.76
N ILE A 12 -0.77 8.28 7.77
CA ILE A 12 -1.78 8.58 8.79
C ILE A 12 -1.44 9.83 9.63
N ASN A 13 -0.15 10.12 9.82
CA ASN A 13 0.32 11.26 10.62
C ASN A 13 0.80 12.43 9.78
N ASP A 14 0.67 12.35 8.46
CA ASP A 14 1.01 13.48 7.62
C ASP A 14 -0.08 14.55 7.75
N LYS A 15 0.33 15.81 7.86
CA LYS A 15 -0.60 16.94 7.96
C LYS A 15 -1.21 17.31 6.60
N GLU A 16 -0.99 16.47 5.58
CA GLU A 16 -1.53 16.67 4.24
C GLU A 16 -3.05 16.84 4.27
N GLU A 17 -3.53 17.76 3.42
CA GLU A 17 -4.95 17.98 3.20
C GLU A 17 -5.62 16.66 2.83
N LYS A 18 -6.85 16.45 3.33
CA LYS A 18 -7.66 15.23 3.09
C LYS A 18 -7.84 14.84 1.61
N ASN A 19 -7.47 15.71 0.67
CA ASN A 19 -7.69 15.57 -0.76
C ASN A 19 -6.43 15.21 -1.58
N SER A 20 -5.22 15.25 -1.02
CA SER A 20 -4.01 14.78 -1.71
C SER A 20 -3.75 13.31 -1.35
N GLN A 21 -3.99 12.40 -2.28
CA GLN A 21 -3.52 11.02 -2.18
C GLN A 21 -2.19 10.89 -2.92
N ASN A 22 -1.19 10.31 -2.27
CA ASN A 22 0.05 9.98 -2.94
C ASN A 22 -0.14 8.73 -3.80
N VAL A 23 0.67 8.59 -4.85
CA VAL A 23 0.57 7.48 -5.81
C VAL A 23 1.94 6.93 -6.18
N PHE A 24 2.03 5.61 -6.32
CA PHE A 24 3.17 4.95 -6.94
C PHE A 24 2.71 3.78 -7.82
N TYR A 25 3.64 3.28 -8.64
CA TYR A 25 3.36 2.28 -9.67
C TYR A 25 4.19 1.03 -9.45
N ILE A 26 3.56 -0.14 -9.60
CA ILE A 26 4.26 -1.43 -9.57
C ILE A 26 4.15 -2.05 -10.97
N PRO A 27 5.26 -2.43 -11.63
CA PRO A 27 5.26 -3.01 -12.98
C PRO A 27 4.84 -4.49 -12.98
N LYS A 28 3.72 -4.78 -12.32
CA LYS A 28 3.10 -6.11 -12.20
C LYS A 28 1.58 -5.99 -12.35
N PRO A 29 0.90 -7.00 -12.92
CA PRO A 29 -0.56 -7.01 -12.99
C PRO A 29 -1.18 -7.11 -11.60
N ILE A 30 -2.32 -6.43 -11.41
CA ILE A 30 -2.95 -6.28 -10.09
C ILE A 30 -3.26 -7.60 -9.38
N ASN A 31 -3.67 -8.62 -10.14
CA ASN A 31 -3.98 -9.95 -9.62
C ASN A 31 -2.75 -10.73 -9.13
N SER A 32 -1.54 -10.19 -9.32
CA SER A 32 -0.27 -10.81 -8.89
C SER A 32 0.45 -10.02 -7.79
N ILE A 33 -0.11 -8.87 -7.37
CA ILE A 33 0.51 -8.01 -6.38
C ILE A 33 0.40 -8.65 -5.00
N THR A 34 1.54 -8.81 -4.34
CA THR A 34 1.64 -9.25 -2.96
C THR A 34 2.07 -8.13 -2.02
N LEU A 35 2.04 -8.37 -0.72
CA LEU A 35 2.58 -7.43 0.27
C LEU A 35 4.07 -7.13 0.03
N HIS A 36 4.83 -8.15 -0.36
CA HIS A 36 6.24 -8.00 -0.72
C HIS A 36 6.45 -6.97 -1.83
N ASP A 37 5.61 -7.02 -2.85
CA ASP A 37 5.68 -6.09 -3.98
C ASP A 37 5.31 -4.65 -3.57
N ILE A 38 4.32 -4.50 -2.68
CA ILE A 38 3.98 -3.19 -2.11
C ILE A 38 5.19 -2.61 -1.35
N ARG A 39 5.84 -3.41 -0.51
CA ARG A 39 6.98 -2.95 0.30
C ARG A 39 8.20 -2.61 -0.54
N ASN A 40 8.56 -3.45 -1.51
CA ASN A 40 9.69 -3.21 -2.40
C ASN A 40 9.45 -2.04 -3.36
N GLY A 41 8.19 -1.81 -3.77
CA GLY A 41 7.81 -0.70 -4.63
C GLY A 41 7.58 0.62 -3.89
N PHE A 42 7.51 0.60 -2.55
CA PHE A 42 7.17 1.79 -1.77
C PHE A 42 8.30 2.84 -1.85
N PRO A 43 8.00 4.09 -2.25
CA PRO A 43 9.04 5.07 -2.59
C PRO A 43 9.73 5.69 -1.38
N LEU A 44 9.19 5.50 -0.16
CA LEU A 44 9.72 6.14 1.04
C LEU A 44 10.60 5.20 1.85
N VAL A 45 11.69 5.75 2.36
CA VAL A 45 12.70 5.03 3.13
C VAL A 45 12.24 4.89 4.58
N GLY A 46 12.08 3.66 5.04
CA GLY A 46 11.71 3.37 6.42
C GLY A 46 11.01 2.03 6.58
N THR A 47 10.63 1.72 7.82
CA THR A 47 9.74 0.61 8.14
C THR A 47 8.33 1.14 8.27
N TYR A 48 7.40 0.52 7.55
CA TYR A 48 6.01 0.95 7.47
C TYR A 48 5.05 -0.20 7.71
N HIS A 49 3.91 0.13 8.33
CA HIS A 49 2.76 -0.76 8.42
C HIS A 49 1.69 -0.33 7.42
N PHE A 50 1.24 -1.27 6.59
CA PHE A 50 0.29 -1.02 5.52
C PHE A 50 -1.07 -1.59 5.87
N ARG A 51 -2.11 -0.77 5.68
CA ARG A 51 -3.51 -1.18 5.77
C ARG A 51 -4.18 -1.00 4.43
N PHE A 52 -4.92 -1.98 3.96
CA PHE A 52 -5.54 -1.94 2.64
C PHE A 52 -7.05 -1.77 2.75
N LYS A 53 -7.61 -0.96 1.85
CA LYS A 53 -9.04 -0.74 1.80
C LYS A 53 -9.75 -1.92 1.14
N ILE A 54 -10.78 -2.43 1.81
CA ILE A 54 -11.68 -3.46 1.27
C ILE A 54 -13.13 -3.00 1.39
N ILE A 55 -14.03 -3.69 0.69
CA ILE A 55 -15.46 -3.62 0.93
C ILE A 55 -15.85 -4.89 1.69
N HIS A 56 -16.25 -4.73 2.94
CA HIS A 56 -16.77 -5.81 3.77
C HIS A 56 -18.23 -5.50 4.11
N ASN A 57 -19.17 -6.37 3.71
CA ASN A 57 -20.61 -6.15 3.89
C ASN A 57 -21.08 -4.76 3.42
N ASN A 58 -20.72 -4.40 2.18
CA ASN A 58 -20.98 -3.08 1.56
C ASN A 58 -20.40 -1.86 2.32
N THR A 59 -19.58 -2.09 3.34
CA THR A 59 -18.96 -1.03 4.13
C THR A 59 -17.46 -0.98 3.85
N PRO A 60 -16.89 0.20 3.58
CA PRO A 60 -15.44 0.36 3.47
C PRO A 60 -14.74 0.06 4.79
N ALA A 61 -13.82 -0.91 4.77
CA ALA A 61 -13.00 -1.28 5.92
C ALA A 61 -11.51 -1.22 5.56
N TRP A 62 -10.66 -1.15 6.58
CA TRP A 62 -9.20 -1.19 6.45
C TRP A 62 -8.70 -2.47 7.12
N VAL A 63 -7.93 -3.27 6.40
CA VAL A 63 -7.39 -4.54 6.91
C VAL A 63 -5.88 -4.54 6.90
N ASP A 64 -5.32 -5.17 7.93
CA ASP A 64 -3.89 -5.42 8.06
C ASP A 64 -3.55 -6.74 7.33
N ILE A 65 -2.47 -6.75 6.55
CA ILE A 65 -1.94 -7.95 5.90
C ILE A 65 -0.49 -8.10 6.37
N SER A 66 -0.18 -9.25 6.98
CA SER A 66 1.12 -9.53 7.62
C SER A 66 2.06 -10.37 6.77
N GLU A 67 1.54 -11.30 5.97
CA GLU A 67 2.36 -12.25 5.21
C GLU A 67 2.84 -11.65 3.88
N GLU A 68 4.15 -11.72 3.63
CA GLU A 68 4.80 -11.16 2.42
C GLU A 68 4.23 -11.70 1.11
N SER A 69 3.87 -12.99 1.09
CA SER A 69 3.31 -13.67 -0.09
C SER A 69 1.80 -13.47 -0.25
N SER A 70 1.12 -12.82 0.72
CA SER A 70 -0.32 -12.63 0.63
C SER A 70 -0.70 -11.69 -0.51
N PRO A 71 -1.74 -12.02 -1.29
CA PRO A 71 -2.27 -11.13 -2.31
C PRO A 71 -2.90 -9.89 -1.68
N ILE A 72 -2.78 -8.76 -2.37
CA ILE A 72 -3.33 -7.48 -1.90
C ILE A 72 -4.71 -7.23 -2.52
N PRO A 73 -5.72 -6.85 -1.72
CA PRO A 73 -7.04 -6.56 -2.24
C PRO A 73 -7.03 -5.30 -3.11
N SER A 74 -7.81 -5.34 -4.18
CA SER A 74 -8.01 -4.22 -5.09
C SER A 74 -9.48 -3.81 -5.17
N LEU A 75 -9.75 -2.53 -5.34
CA LEU A 75 -11.07 -1.96 -5.59
C LEU A 75 -11.03 -1.19 -6.91
N ASN A 76 -11.93 -1.50 -7.84
CA ASN A 76 -11.98 -0.86 -9.17
C ASN A 76 -10.62 -0.84 -9.88
N SER A 77 -9.90 -1.97 -9.84
CA SER A 77 -8.55 -2.11 -10.42
C SER A 77 -7.46 -1.20 -9.81
N CYS A 78 -7.70 -0.65 -8.61
CA CYS A 78 -6.74 0.15 -7.87
C CYS A 78 -6.50 -0.44 -6.48
N ILE A 79 -5.31 -0.21 -5.93
CA ILE A 79 -5.01 -0.53 -4.53
C ILE A 79 -5.04 0.77 -3.73
N TYR A 80 -5.68 0.74 -2.56
CA TYR A 80 -5.75 1.88 -1.66
C TYR A 80 -5.13 1.49 -0.32
N ALA A 81 -4.12 2.23 0.11
CA ALA A 81 -3.37 1.97 1.32
C ALA A 81 -3.43 3.14 2.31
N LYS A 82 -3.49 2.82 3.61
CA LYS A 82 -3.08 3.72 4.68
C LYS A 82 -1.76 3.21 5.23
N VAL A 83 -0.82 4.11 5.38
CA VAL A 83 0.56 3.78 5.76
C VAL A 83 0.87 4.44 7.09
N ASN A 84 1.33 3.64 8.04
CA ASN A 84 1.86 4.14 9.30
C ASN A 84 3.38 4.01 9.30
N PHE A 85 4.08 5.11 9.54
CA PHE A 85 5.53 5.08 9.73
C PHE A 85 5.85 4.49 11.12
N LEU A 86 6.71 3.48 11.15
CA LEU A 86 7.12 2.84 12.40
C LEU A 86 8.51 3.29 12.85
N SER A 87 9.49 3.28 11.95
CA SER A 87 10.87 3.68 12.27
C SER A 87 11.67 3.98 11.00
N PRO A 88 12.77 4.76 11.11
CA PRO A 88 13.77 4.85 10.05
C PRO A 88 14.32 3.46 9.71
N LEU A 89 14.85 3.28 8.49
CA LEU A 89 15.61 2.06 8.19
C LEU A 89 16.79 1.97 9.15
N ARG A 90 16.88 0.87 9.88
CA ARG A 90 18.07 0.56 10.66
C ARG A 90 19.14 0.10 9.69
N ASN A 91 20.10 0.98 9.43
CA ASN A 91 21.38 0.54 8.90
C ASN A 91 22.09 -0.19 10.05
N ASN A 92 22.28 -1.50 9.93
CA ASN A 92 23.21 -2.21 10.79
C ASN A 92 24.62 -1.74 10.38
N CYS A 93 25.15 -0.77 11.12
CA CYS A 93 26.59 -0.44 11.11
C CYS A 93 27.36 -1.49 11.91
#